data_AF-X1UG87-F1
#
_entry.id   AF-X1UG87-F1
#
_cell.length_a   1.000
_cell.length_b   1.000
_cell.length_c   1.000
_cell.angle_alpha   90.00
_cell.angle_beta   90.00
_cell.angle_gamma   90.00
#
_symmetry.space_group_name_H-M   'P 1'
#
loop_
_entity.id
_entity.type
_entity.pdbx_description
1 polymer ?
#
loop_
_entity_poly.entity_id
_entity_poly.type
_entity_poly.pdbx_seq_one_letter_code
_entity_poly.pdbx_strand_id
1 'polypeptide(L)'
;FKKIQERLYASGKKLAELSQEAKPFQNLWDRIEHYEKLPYLKHTFLDEILLLVEQLIGISANKPALAKAKQEYEIAKSLINQGKRLDSVKHAVKAYDTLYF
;
A
#
# COMPACT_ATOMS: atom_id res chain seq x y z
N PHE A 1 13.44 37.20 -1.95
CA PHE A 1 12.01 36.90 -2.20
C PHE A 1 11.67 36.67 -3.68
N LYS A 2 12.06 37.54 -4.63
CA LYS A 2 11.73 37.39 -6.07
C LYS A 2 12.11 36.02 -6.69
N LYS A 3 13.34 35.54 -6.48
CA LYS A 3 13.81 34.20 -6.93
C LYS A 3 13.00 33.03 -6.36
N ILE A 4 12.48 33.17 -5.13
CA ILE A 4 11.67 32.14 -4.48
C ILE A 4 10.28 32.09 -5.12
N GLN A 5 9.70 33.26 -5.41
CA GLN A 5 8.41 33.40 -6.07
C GLN A 5 8.45 32.84 -7.50
N GLU A 6 9.50 33.13 -8.26
CA GLU A 6 9.72 32.58 -9.61
C GLU A 6 9.82 31.04 -9.58
N ARG A 7 10.54 30.48 -8.59
CA ARG A 7 10.66 29.03 -8.41
C ARG A 7 9.32 28.39 -8.05
N LEU A 8 8.55 29.01 -7.15
CA LEU A 8 7.21 28.56 -6.75
C LEU A 8 6.26 28.52 -7.95
N TYR A 9 6.25 29.59 -8.75
CA TYR A 9 5.43 29.67 -9.95
C TYR A 9 5.81 28.57 -10.96
N ALA A 10 7.09 28.37 -11.22
CA ALA A 10 7.56 27.32 -12.13
C ALA A 10 7.18 25.91 -11.64
N SER A 11 7.34 25.62 -10.34
CA SER A 11 6.93 24.34 -9.77
C SER A 11 5.41 24.12 -9.81
N GLY A 12 4.63 25.17 -9.56
CA GLY A 12 3.17 25.11 -9.61
C GLY A 12 2.66 24.87 -11.03
N LYS A 13 3.24 25.57 -12.02
CA LYS A 13 2.92 25.36 -13.44
C LYS A 13 3.20 23.90 -13.85
N LYS A 14 4.37 23.38 -13.50
CA LYS A 14 4.72 21.98 -13.79
C LYS A 14 3.76 20.98 -13.13
N LEU A 15 3.37 21.23 -11.88
CA LEU A 15 2.41 20.37 -11.17
C LEU A 15 1.04 20.41 -11.86
N ALA A 16 0.57 21.59 -12.26
CA ALA A 16 -0.70 21.75 -12.97
C ALA A 16 -0.67 21.00 -14.30
N GLU A 17 0.40 21.09 -15.08
CA GLU A 17 0.59 20.33 -16.33
C GLU A 17 0.57 18.82 -16.07
N LEU A 18 1.29 18.33 -15.07
CA LEU A 18 1.31 16.90 -14.71
C LEU A 18 -0.05 16.37 -14.24
N SER A 19 -0.89 17.22 -13.65
CA SER A 19 -2.22 16.84 -13.16
C SER A 19 -3.28 16.71 -14.26
N GLN A 20 -3.00 17.16 -15.48
CA GLN A 20 -3.96 17.09 -16.60
C GLN A 20 -4.18 15.65 -17.10
N GLU A 21 -3.20 14.77 -16.91
CA GLU A 21 -3.31 13.35 -17.24
C GLU A 21 -3.76 12.55 -16.03
N ALA A 22 -4.95 11.96 -16.10
CA ALA A 22 -5.38 10.99 -15.10
C ALA A 22 -4.50 9.72 -15.20
N LYS A 23 -3.75 9.43 -14.15
CA LYS A 23 -2.98 8.19 -13.98
C LYS A 23 -3.55 7.37 -12.83
N PRO A 24 -4.72 6.75 -13.01
CA PRO A 24 -5.36 5.99 -11.94
C PRO A 24 -4.53 4.73 -11.61
N PHE A 25 -4.52 4.38 -10.33
CA PHE A 25 -3.99 3.09 -9.89
C PHE A 25 -4.84 1.94 -10.43
N GLN A 26 -4.20 0.86 -10.85
CA GLN A 26 -4.89 -0.29 -11.43
C GLN A 26 -5.67 -1.09 -10.40
N ASN A 27 -5.13 -1.20 -9.18
CA ASN A 27 -5.74 -1.94 -8.07
C ASN A 27 -5.15 -1.50 -6.72
N LEU A 28 -5.56 -2.17 -5.63
CA LEU A 28 -5.07 -1.88 -4.29
C LEU A 28 -3.57 -2.15 -4.13
N TRP A 29 -3.05 -3.22 -4.75
CA TRP A 29 -1.62 -3.53 -4.72
C TRP A 29 -0.80 -2.40 -5.36
N ASP A 30 -1.12 -2.00 -6.59
CA ASP A 30 -0.44 -0.91 -7.30
C ASP A 30 -0.40 0.38 -6.46
N ARG A 31 -1.53 0.71 -5.81
CA ARG A 31 -1.61 1.85 -4.91
C ARG A 31 -0.67 1.73 -3.71
N ILE A 32 -0.71 0.62 -2.98
CA ILE A 32 0.11 0.45 -1.78
C ILE A 32 1.59 0.42 -2.14
N GLU A 33 1.96 -0.25 -3.23
CA GLU A 33 3.34 -0.32 -3.70
C GLU A 33 3.89 1.07 -4.08
N HIS A 34 3.06 1.92 -4.69
CA HIS A 34 3.44 3.30 -4.98
C HIS A 34 3.78 4.07 -3.70
N TYR A 35 2.91 4.04 -2.69
CA TYR A 35 3.12 4.78 -1.45
C TYR A 35 4.21 4.19 -0.57
N GLU A 36 4.44 2.88 -0.61
CA GLU A 36 5.50 2.20 0.15
C GLU A 36 6.91 2.63 -0.30
N LYS A 37 7.06 3.10 -1.55
CA LYS A 37 8.34 3.63 -2.06
C LYS A 37 8.68 5.02 -1.49
N LEU A 38 7.77 5.67 -0.78
CA LEU A 38 7.95 7.04 -0.30
C LEU A 38 8.62 7.04 1.08
N PRO A 39 9.81 7.67 1.25
CA PRO A 39 10.62 7.52 2.44
C PRO A 39 10.13 8.32 3.67
N TYR A 40 9.01 9.03 3.55
CA TYR A 40 8.53 9.98 4.57
C TYR A 40 7.27 9.51 5.31
N LEU A 41 6.78 8.31 5.01
CA LEU A 41 5.65 7.72 5.73
C LEU A 41 6.17 6.81 6.86
N LYS A 42 5.78 7.11 8.10
CA LYS A 42 6.15 6.31 9.29
C LYS A 42 5.28 5.07 9.47
N HIS A 43 4.02 5.18 9.08
CA HIS A 43 3.04 4.09 9.00
C HIS A 43 2.44 4.13 7.61
N THR A 44 2.50 3.01 6.90
CA THR A 44 2.07 2.95 5.51
C THR A 44 0.77 2.18 5.38
N PHE A 45 0.13 2.27 4.21
CA PHE A 45 -1.06 1.47 3.91
C PHE A 45 -0.83 -0.03 4.09
N LEU A 46 0.40 -0.50 3.92
CA LEU A 46 0.77 -1.89 4.17
C LEU A 46 0.52 -2.30 5.63
N ASP A 47 0.87 -1.43 6.59
CA ASP A 47 0.65 -1.69 8.01
C ASP A 47 -0.86 -1.76 8.33
N GLU A 48 -1.64 -0.85 7.75
CA GLU A 48 -3.10 -0.83 7.91
C GLU A 48 -3.77 -2.07 7.31
N ILE A 49 -3.33 -2.52 6.12
CA ILE A 49 -3.86 -3.74 5.50
C ILE A 49 -3.53 -4.97 6.34
N LEU A 50 -2.32 -5.05 6.90
CA LEU A 50 -1.96 -6.19 7.75
C LEU A 50 -2.80 -6.23 9.03
N LEU A 51 -3.04 -5.08 9.67
CA LEU A 51 -3.95 -4.99 10.80
C LEU A 51 -5.36 -5.46 10.44
N LEU A 52 -5.86 -5.05 9.28
CA LEU A 52 -7.18 -5.45 8.81
C LEU A 52 -7.26 -6.96 8.53
N VAL A 53 -6.23 -7.53 7.90
CA VAL A 53 -6.13 -8.98 7.67
C VAL A 53 -6.14 -9.76 8.99
N GLU A 54 -5.41 -9.29 10.00
CA GLU A 54 -5.39 -9.91 11.33
C GLU A 54 -6.79 -9.95 11.96
N GLN A 55 -7.52 -8.83 11.89
CA GLN A 55 -8.91 -8.76 12.36
C GLN A 55 -9.83 -9.69 11.57
N LEU A 56 -9.70 -9.72 10.24
CA LEU A 56 -10.47 -10.61 9.36
C LEU A 56 -10.20 -12.08 9.67
N ILE A 57 -8.95 -12.45 9.95
CA ILE A 57 -8.57 -13.80 10.39
C ILE A 57 -9.30 -14.17 11.68
N GLY A 58 -9.40 -13.24 12.63
CA GLY A 58 -10.08 -13.44 13.92
C GLY A 58 -11.58 -13.74 13.77
N ILE A 59 -12.26 -13.13 12.80
CA ILE A 59 -13.71 -13.30 12.59
C ILE A 59 -14.07 -14.36 11.54
N SER A 60 -13.11 -14.84 10.76
CA SER A 60 -13.35 -15.73 9.61
C SER A 60 -13.18 -17.22 9.92
N ALA A 61 -13.39 -17.65 11.17
CA ALA A 61 -13.15 -19.03 11.63
C ALA A 61 -13.80 -20.11 10.76
N ASN A 62 -14.97 -19.82 10.18
CA ASN A 62 -15.74 -20.75 9.35
C ASN A 62 -15.48 -20.59 7.84
N LYS A 63 -14.60 -19.69 7.41
CA LYS A 63 -14.30 -19.52 5.98
C LYS A 63 -13.30 -20.58 5.52
N PRO A 64 -13.60 -21.36 4.45
CA PRO A 64 -12.67 -22.35 3.92
C PRO A 64 -11.37 -21.71 3.39
N ALA A 65 -11.44 -20.43 3.00
CA ALA A 65 -10.29 -19.67 2.52
C ALA A 65 -9.33 -19.20 3.64
N LEU A 66 -9.69 -19.39 4.92
CA LEU A 66 -8.92 -18.90 6.07
C LEU A 66 -7.48 -19.42 6.09
N ALA A 67 -7.28 -20.70 5.80
CA ALA A 67 -5.95 -21.32 5.83
C ALA A 67 -5.01 -20.65 4.82
N LYS A 68 -5.53 -20.36 3.61
CA LYS A 68 -4.77 -19.69 2.54
C LYS A 68 -4.45 -18.25 2.92
N ALA A 69 -5.41 -17.51 3.47
CA ALA A 69 -5.19 -16.14 3.89
C ALA A 69 -4.18 -16.02 5.04
N LYS A 70 -4.23 -16.92 6.03
CA LYS A 70 -3.23 -17.01 7.10
C LYS A 70 -1.82 -17.25 6.55
N GLN A 71 -1.69 -18.14 5.57
CA GLN A 71 -0.40 -18.40 4.95
C GLN A 71 0.16 -17.14 4.27
N GLU A 72 -0.64 -16.44 3.48
CA GLU A 72 -0.23 -15.19 2.83
C GLU A 72 0.12 -14.10 3.86
N TYR A 73 -0.65 -13.98 4.94
CA TYR A 73 -0.39 -13.06 6.05
C TYR A 73 0.97 -13.33 6.73
N GLU A 74 1.28 -14.59 7.04
CA GLU A 74 2.57 -14.94 7.65
C GLU A 74 3.75 -14.72 6.70
N ILE A 75 3.58 -14.95 5.39
CA ILE A 75 4.60 -14.63 4.39
C ILE A 75 4.85 -13.11 4.36
N ALA A 76 3.79 -12.30 4.36
CA ALA A 76 3.91 -10.84 4.38
C ALA A 76 4.68 -10.35 5.61
N LYS A 77 4.35 -10.85 6.81
CA LYS A 77 5.07 -10.52 8.05
C LYS A 77 6.54 -10.94 8.01
N SER A 78 6.83 -12.13 7.50
CA SER A 78 8.21 -12.60 7.34
C SER A 78 9.03 -11.70 6.42
N LEU A 79 8.44 -11.24 5.30
CA LEU A 79 9.11 -10.32 4.38
C LEU A 79 9.38 -8.96 5.02
N ILE A 80 8.44 -8.43 5.81
CA ILE A 80 8.65 -7.19 6.59
C ILE A 80 9.79 -7.35 7.60
N ASN A 81 9.83 -8.47 8.32
CA ASN A 81 10.90 -8.75 9.27
C ASN A 81 12.28 -8.87 8.60
N GLN A 82 12.32 -9.24 7.32
CA GLN A 82 13.53 -9.26 6.49
C GLN A 82 13.87 -7.89 5.87
N GLY A 83 13.09 -6.84 6.13
CA GLY A 83 13.22 -5.52 5.51
C GLY A 83 12.69 -5.43 4.07
N LYS A 84 12.08 -6.49 3.54
CA LYS A 84 11.56 -6.59 2.17
C LYS A 84 10.10 -6.10 2.09
N ARG A 85 9.88 -4.84 2.46
CA ARG A 85 8.51 -4.29 2.58
C ARG A 85 7.76 -4.26 1.25
N LEU A 86 8.40 -3.90 0.13
CA LEU A 86 7.74 -3.91 -1.19
C LEU A 86 7.27 -5.31 -1.60
N ASP A 87 8.09 -6.34 -1.37
CA ASP A 87 7.73 -7.72 -1.68
C ASP A 87 6.55 -8.21 -0.84
N SER A 88 6.37 -7.66 0.36
CA SER A 88 5.29 -8.04 1.27
C SER A 88 3.92 -7.54 0.81
N VAL A 89 3.85 -6.46 0.02
CA VAL A 89 2.59 -5.82 -0.40
C VAL A 89 1.67 -6.81 -1.11
N LYS A 90 2.21 -7.59 -2.07
CA LYS A 90 1.41 -8.57 -2.82
C LYS A 90 0.77 -9.63 -1.90
N HIS A 91 1.48 -10.04 -0.85
CA HIS A 91 1.04 -11.07 0.09
C HIS A 91 0.00 -10.49 1.05
N ALA A 92 0.20 -9.27 1.54
CA ALA A 92 -0.75 -8.57 2.38
C ALA A 92 -2.10 -8.34 1.65
N VAL A 93 -2.04 -7.84 0.41
CA VAL A 93 -3.25 -7.62 -0.42
C VAL A 93 -3.95 -8.94 -0.74
N LYS A 94 -3.20 -9.99 -1.10
CA LYS A 94 -3.79 -11.30 -1.39
C LYS A 94 -4.47 -11.92 -0.17
N ALA A 95 -3.89 -11.77 1.03
CA ALA A 95 -4.52 -12.22 2.27
C ALA A 95 -5.82 -11.45 2.55
N TYR A 96 -5.81 -10.13 2.34
CA TYR A 96 -6.97 -9.27 2.47
C TYR A 96 -8.07 -9.65 1.49
N ASP A 97 -7.76 -9.72 0.19
CA ASP A 97 -8.73 -10.05 -0.85
C ASP A 97 -9.35 -11.44 -0.65
N THR A 98 -8.57 -12.41 -0.11
CA THR A 98 -9.05 -13.77 0.17
C THR A 98 -10.06 -13.83 1.32
N LEU A 99 -10.03 -12.88 2.25
CA LEU A 99 -10.92 -12.87 3.42
C LEU A 99 -12.05 -11.84 3.33
N TYR A 100 -11.81 -10.73 2.65
CA TYR A 100 -12.79 -9.66 2.52
C TYR A 100 -13.81 -9.98 1.42
N PHE A 101 -13.35 -10.53 0.30
CA PHE A 101 -14.19 -11.04 -0.78
C PHE A 101 -14.41 -12.55 -0.64
#